data_AF-A0A1G3BLX0-F1
#
_entry.id   AF-A0A1G3BLX0-F1
#
_cell.length_a   1.000
_cell.length_b   1.000
_cell.length_c   1.000
_cell.angle_alpha   90.00
_cell.angle_beta   90.00
_cell.angle_gamma   90.00
#
_symmetry.space_group_name_H-M   'P 1'
#
loop_
_entity.id
_entity.type
_entity.pdbx_description
1 polymer ?
#
loop_
_entity_poly.entity_id
_entity_poly.type
_entity_poly.pdbx_seq_one_letter_code
_entity_poly.pdbx_strand_id
1 'polypeptide(L)'
;MDAETYPDTEVTKLINTHFVPVKLHVGEDTELAEEFEVVWTPTVIVAEPDGTVHHESVGFLPPKEFMAQLLFGIAKVDFDKGNYAEASKEFKAIVDQYPECACAPEAYYWLGVSEYKRTGSADAMKAVWRELMGKYPDSPWAKKAGIIKEK
;
A
#
# COMPACT_ATOMS: atom_id res chain seq x y z
N MET A 1 6.20 15.12 -8.80
CA MET A 1 7.14 14.18 -8.16
C MET A 1 8.58 14.65 -8.29
N ASP A 2 9.06 14.97 -9.51
CA ASP A 2 10.47 15.33 -9.77
C ASP A 2 11.04 16.49 -8.92
N ALA A 3 10.23 17.50 -8.60
CA ALA A 3 10.71 18.67 -7.88
C ALA A 3 10.81 18.49 -6.35
N GLU A 4 10.10 17.51 -5.79
CA GLU A 4 9.89 17.42 -4.33
C GLU A 4 10.08 16.00 -3.81
N THR A 5 9.39 15.03 -4.41
CA THR A 5 9.34 13.65 -3.91
C THR A 5 10.58 12.85 -4.24
N TYR A 6 10.99 12.81 -5.50
CA TYR A 6 12.12 11.97 -5.92
C TYR A 6 13.48 12.47 -5.43
N PRO A 7 13.75 13.78 -5.30
CA PRO A 7 15.02 14.26 -4.74
C PRO A 7 15.19 14.00 -3.24
N ASP A 8 14.14 13.61 -2.52
CA ASP A 8 14.24 13.28 -1.10
C ASP A 8 15.16 12.06 -0.90
N THR A 9 16.06 12.16 0.08
CA THR A 9 17.11 11.16 0.29
C THR A 9 16.58 9.83 0.82
N GLU A 10 15.55 9.85 1.67
CA GLU A 10 14.94 8.64 2.21
C GLU A 10 14.07 7.95 1.16
N VAL A 11 13.39 8.73 0.32
CA VAL A 11 12.70 8.22 -0.87
C VAL A 11 13.68 7.51 -1.81
N THR A 12 14.79 8.17 -2.17
CA THR A 12 15.81 7.61 -3.06
C THR A 12 16.40 6.32 -2.49
N LYS A 13 16.70 6.30 -1.19
CA LYS A 13 17.23 5.12 -0.50
C LYS A 13 16.23 3.96 -0.51
N LEU A 14 14.97 4.22 -0.22
CA LEU A 14 13.91 3.21 -0.24
C LEU A 14 13.77 2.59 -1.63
N ILE A 15 13.68 3.44 -2.67
CA ILE A 15 13.60 2.99 -4.07
C ILE A 15 14.79 2.07 -4.41
N ASN A 16 16.02 2.54 -4.20
CA ASN A 16 17.22 1.80 -4.59
C ASN A 16 17.45 0.50 -3.78
N THR A 17 16.82 0.37 -2.61
CA THR A 17 16.96 -0.82 -1.76
C THR A 17 15.98 -1.91 -2.16
N HIS A 18 14.77 -1.54 -2.59
CA HIS A 18 13.65 -2.48 -2.73
C HIS A 18 13.11 -2.62 -4.16
N PHE A 19 13.42 -1.69 -5.05
CA PHE A 19 12.79 -1.60 -6.36
C PHE A 19 13.82 -1.46 -7.48
N VAL A 20 13.40 -1.88 -8.67
CA VAL A 20 14.01 -1.44 -9.93
C VAL A 20 13.13 -0.30 -10.47
N PRO A 21 13.53 0.98 -10.31
CA PRO A 21 12.68 2.08 -10.73
C PRO A 21 12.63 2.20 -12.26
N VAL A 22 11.42 2.27 -12.80
CA VAL A 22 11.17 2.59 -14.21
C VAL A 22 10.36 3.87 -14.27
N LYS A 23 10.83 4.86 -15.04
CA LYS A 23 10.11 6.11 -15.28
C LYS A 23 9.61 6.10 -16.71
N LEU A 24 8.30 6.24 -16.88
CA LEU A 24 7.63 6.28 -18.18
C LEU A 24 7.17 7.71 -18.46
N HIS A 25 7.29 8.12 -19.72
CA HIS A 25 6.62 9.32 -20.23
C HIS A 25 5.43 8.88 -21.08
N VAL A 26 4.21 9.02 -20.54
CA VAL A 26 2.97 8.49 -21.14
C VAL A 26 2.73 8.94 -22.60
N GLY A 27 3.23 10.13 -23.00
CA GLY A 27 3.13 10.61 -24.37
C GLY A 27 4.18 10.07 -25.35
N GLU A 28 5.21 9.38 -24.86
CA GLU A 28 6.30 8.81 -25.65
C GLU A 28 6.29 7.27 -25.58
N ASP A 29 6.09 6.72 -24.39
CA ASP A 29 6.06 5.28 -24.10
C ASP A 29 4.63 4.72 -24.18
N THR A 30 3.95 4.93 -25.30
CA THR A 30 2.49 4.67 -25.41
C THR A 30 2.12 3.19 -25.24
N GLU A 31 2.96 2.26 -25.69
CA GLU A 31 2.72 0.81 -25.54
C GLU A 31 2.71 0.38 -24.07
N LEU A 32 3.70 0.82 -23.29
CA LEU A 32 3.76 0.54 -21.85
C LEU A 32 2.66 1.28 -21.09
N ALA A 33 2.32 2.50 -21.48
CA ALA A 33 1.21 3.23 -20.87
C ALA A 33 -0.13 2.52 -21.11
N GLU A 34 -0.35 1.94 -22.29
CA GLU A 34 -1.52 1.11 -22.59
C GLU A 34 -1.51 -0.21 -21.82
N GLU A 35 -0.37 -0.91 -21.77
CA GLU A 35 -0.21 -2.18 -21.04
C GLU A 35 -0.55 -2.04 -19.56
N PHE A 36 -0.10 -0.97 -18.92
CA PHE A 36 -0.36 -0.68 -17.52
C PHE A 36 -1.62 0.17 -17.28
N GLU A 37 -2.45 0.38 -18.31
CA GLU A 37 -3.70 1.14 -18.26
C GLU A 37 -3.55 2.55 -17.64
N VAL A 38 -2.43 3.23 -17.89
CA VAL A 38 -2.13 4.54 -17.30
C VAL A 38 -2.90 5.64 -18.03
N VAL A 39 -4.00 6.10 -17.42
CA VAL A 39 -4.88 7.14 -18.00
C VAL A 39 -4.56 8.55 -17.50
N TRP A 40 -3.96 8.71 -16.32
CA TRP A 40 -3.68 10.01 -15.70
C TRP A 40 -2.27 10.06 -15.09
N THR A 41 -1.74 11.27 -14.81
CA THR A 41 -0.40 11.44 -14.26
C THR A 41 -0.35 12.43 -13.09
N PRO A 42 0.61 12.29 -12.14
CA PRO A 42 1.51 11.14 -12.01
C PRO A 42 0.75 9.90 -11.52
N THR A 43 1.18 8.72 -11.98
CA THR A 43 0.71 7.42 -11.50
C THR A 43 1.92 6.60 -11.09
N VAL A 44 1.80 5.91 -9.96
CA VAL A 44 2.85 5.07 -9.37
C VAL A 44 2.30 3.65 -9.31
N ILE A 45 3.01 2.73 -9.94
CA ILE A 45 2.63 1.32 -10.00
C ILE A 45 3.72 0.49 -9.34
N VAL A 46 3.31 -0.42 -8.46
CA VAL A 46 4.16 -1.49 -7.95
C VAL A 46 3.71 -2.79 -8.62
N ALA A 47 4.60 -3.34 -9.44
CA ALA A 47 4.36 -4.53 -10.22
C ALA A 47 5.55 -5.50 -10.15
N GLU A 48 5.29 -6.77 -10.44
CA GLU A 48 6.33 -7.78 -10.64
C GLU A 48 6.99 -7.65 -12.03
N PRO A 49 8.17 -8.29 -12.24
CA PRO A 49 8.85 -8.25 -13.54
C PRO A 49 8.05 -8.82 -14.72
N ASP A 50 7.00 -9.60 -14.45
CA ASP A 50 6.11 -10.15 -15.46
C ASP A 50 4.91 -9.24 -15.82
N GLY A 51 4.85 -8.04 -15.21
CA GLY A 51 3.78 -7.07 -15.44
C GLY A 51 2.62 -7.16 -14.44
N THR A 52 2.60 -8.15 -13.54
CA THR A 52 1.53 -8.28 -12.54
C THR A 52 1.52 -7.08 -11.59
N VAL A 53 0.46 -6.27 -11.65
CA VAL A 53 0.27 -5.10 -10.78
C VAL A 53 -0.32 -5.50 -9.44
N HIS A 54 0.32 -5.06 -8.35
CA HIS A 54 -0.14 -5.30 -6.97
C HIS A 54 -0.68 -4.07 -6.27
N HIS A 55 -0.20 -2.88 -6.67
CA HIS A 55 -0.60 -1.63 -6.07
C HIS A 55 -0.45 -0.47 -7.06
N GLU A 56 -1.41 0.44 -7.04
CA GLU A 56 -1.43 1.65 -7.85
C GLU A 56 -1.78 2.85 -6.97
N SER A 57 -1.10 3.96 -7.18
CA SER A 57 -1.48 5.26 -6.63
C SER A 57 -1.49 6.32 -7.71
N VAL A 58 -2.63 7.00 -7.84
CA VAL A 58 -2.84 8.08 -8.82
C VAL A 58 -2.78 9.42 -8.11
N GLY A 59 -2.03 10.36 -8.68
CA GLY A 59 -1.88 11.72 -8.20
C GLY A 59 -0.54 11.97 -7.49
N PHE A 60 -0.31 13.24 -7.19
CA PHE A 60 0.92 13.66 -6.51
C PHE A 60 0.95 13.16 -5.05
N LEU A 61 2.11 12.67 -4.62
CA LEU A 61 2.37 12.27 -3.24
C LEU A 61 3.63 12.98 -2.71
N PRO A 62 3.56 13.70 -1.58
CA PRO A 62 4.75 14.22 -0.90
C PRO A 62 5.62 13.06 -0.36
N PRO A 63 6.91 13.29 -0.04
CA PRO A 63 7.87 12.23 0.31
C PRO A 63 7.35 11.16 1.28
N LYS A 64 6.78 11.58 2.42
CA LYS A 64 6.29 10.65 3.46
C LYS A 64 5.13 9.78 2.97
N GLU A 65 4.17 10.36 2.25
CA GLU A 65 3.04 9.63 1.65
C GLU A 65 3.52 8.66 0.58
N PHE A 66 4.47 9.10 -0.26
CA PHE A 66 5.03 8.27 -1.31
C PHE A 66 5.76 7.05 -0.75
N MET A 67 6.59 7.22 0.29
CA MET A 67 7.24 6.10 0.97
C MET A 67 6.22 5.12 1.56
N ALA A 68 5.18 5.63 2.23
CA ALA A 68 4.14 4.79 2.81
C ALA A 68 3.39 3.97 1.72
N GLN A 69 3.12 4.58 0.56
CA GLN A 69 2.50 3.92 -0.59
C GLN A 69 3.41 2.87 -1.23
N LEU A 70 4.72 3.11 -1.33
CA LEU A 70 5.66 2.10 -1.81
C LEU A 70 5.75 0.89 -0.86
N LEU A 71 5.85 1.13 0.45
CA LEU A 71 5.84 0.07 1.45
C LEU A 71 4.51 -0.70 1.45
N PHE A 72 3.39 0.01 1.23
CA PHE A 72 2.09 -0.62 1.05
C PHE A 72 2.08 -1.55 -0.17
N GLY A 73 2.69 -1.12 -1.28
CA GLY A 73 2.88 -1.96 -2.46
C GLY A 73 3.68 -3.23 -2.18
N ILE A 74 4.76 -3.16 -1.40
CA ILE A 74 5.53 -4.34 -0.97
C ILE A 74 4.65 -5.30 -0.16
N ALA A 75 3.93 -4.76 0.83
CA ALA A 75 3.02 -5.54 1.66
C ALA A 75 1.90 -6.21 0.83
N LYS A 76 1.44 -5.54 -0.23
CA LYS A 76 0.47 -6.05 -1.19
C LYS A 76 1.02 -7.20 -2.02
N VAL A 77 2.27 -7.11 -2.50
CA VAL A 77 2.95 -8.21 -3.21
C VAL A 77 2.98 -9.47 -2.33
N ASP A 78 3.44 -9.34 -1.08
CA ASP A 78 3.52 -10.49 -0.17
C ASP A 78 2.13 -11.05 0.19
N PHE A 79 1.15 -10.17 0.38
CA PHE A 79 -0.22 -10.59 0.63
C PHE A 79 -0.80 -11.40 -0.55
N ASP A 80 -0.64 -10.92 -1.77
CA ASP A 80 -1.20 -11.54 -2.97
C ASP A 80 -0.52 -12.87 -3.29
N LYS A 81 0.76 -13.02 -2.93
CA LYS A 81 1.51 -14.29 -2.98
C LYS A 81 1.17 -15.28 -1.86
N GLY A 82 0.37 -14.87 -0.89
CA GLY A 82 -0.01 -15.70 0.26
C GLY A 82 1.00 -15.71 1.40
N ASN A 83 2.01 -14.83 1.37
CA ASN A 83 3.00 -14.66 2.44
C ASN A 83 2.39 -13.81 3.57
N TYR A 84 1.31 -14.30 4.17
CA TYR A 84 0.49 -13.50 5.10
C TYR A 84 1.21 -13.12 6.39
N ALA A 85 2.26 -13.84 6.79
CA ALA A 85 3.07 -13.50 7.96
C ALA A 85 3.97 -12.28 7.69
N GLU A 86 4.57 -12.22 6.52
CA GLU A 86 5.41 -11.11 6.06
C GLU A 86 4.53 -9.88 5.80
N ALA A 87 3.45 -10.04 5.03
CA ALA A 87 2.48 -8.98 4.78
C ALA A 87 1.93 -8.36 6.09
N SER A 88 1.60 -9.19 7.10
CA SER A 88 1.19 -8.70 8.41
C SER A 88 2.26 -7.82 9.07
N LYS A 89 3.53 -8.25 9.08
CA LYS A 89 4.64 -7.45 9.64
C LYS A 89 4.77 -6.12 8.91
N GLU A 90 4.67 -6.11 7.59
CA GLU A 90 4.84 -4.93 6.75
C GLU A 90 3.68 -3.95 6.88
N PHE A 91 2.43 -4.43 6.83
CA PHE A 91 1.26 -3.57 7.10
C PHE A 91 1.31 -2.98 8.50
N LYS A 92 1.74 -3.76 9.51
CA LYS A 92 1.94 -3.25 10.86
C LYS A 92 3.03 -2.17 10.90
N ALA A 93 4.14 -2.36 10.20
CA ALA A 93 5.19 -1.36 10.12
C ALA A 93 4.68 -0.03 9.53
N ILE A 94 3.84 -0.08 8.50
CA ILE A 94 3.21 1.13 7.93
C ILE A 94 2.34 1.83 8.96
N VAL A 95 1.48 1.08 9.65
CA VAL A 95 0.60 1.60 10.70
C VAL A 95 1.37 2.27 11.82
N ASP A 96 2.50 1.69 12.23
CA ASP A 96 3.30 2.20 13.35
C ASP A 96 4.16 3.41 12.95
N GLN A 97 4.74 3.40 11.75
CA GLN A 97 5.70 4.42 11.30
C GLN A 97 5.05 5.58 10.53
N TYR A 98 3.93 5.32 9.86
CA TYR A 98 3.22 6.29 9.03
C TYR A 98 1.76 6.48 9.47
N PRO A 99 1.46 6.65 10.78
CA PRO A 99 0.08 6.63 11.28
C PRO A 99 -0.79 7.78 10.75
N GLU A 100 -0.19 8.86 10.26
CA GLU A 100 -0.90 10.02 9.71
C GLU A 100 -1.12 9.94 8.20
N CYS A 101 -0.46 9.00 7.52
CA CYS A 101 -0.54 8.89 6.07
C CYS A 101 -1.90 8.35 5.64
N ALA A 102 -2.35 8.77 4.45
CA ALA A 102 -3.69 8.44 3.96
C ALA A 102 -3.93 6.92 3.82
N CYS A 103 -2.88 6.15 3.54
CA CYS A 103 -2.95 4.69 3.45
C CYS A 103 -2.92 3.97 4.80
N ALA A 104 -2.61 4.64 5.92
CA ALA A 104 -2.51 4.01 7.23
C ALA A 104 -3.78 3.25 7.66
N PRO A 105 -5.01 3.82 7.57
CA PRO A 105 -6.23 3.07 7.87
C PRO A 105 -6.46 1.88 6.93
N GLU A 106 -5.99 1.97 5.67
CA GLU A 106 -6.04 0.86 4.72
C GLU A 106 -5.06 -0.26 5.12
N ALA A 107 -3.83 0.11 5.46
CA ALA A 107 -2.81 -0.83 5.93
C ALA A 107 -3.30 -1.56 7.19
N TYR A 108 -3.97 -0.86 8.10
CA TYR A 108 -4.61 -1.46 9.27
C TYR A 108 -5.69 -2.48 8.90
N TYR A 109 -6.47 -2.20 7.86
CA TYR A 109 -7.48 -3.12 7.38
C TYR A 109 -6.82 -4.41 6.86
N TRP A 110 -5.83 -4.27 5.97
CA TRP A 110 -5.11 -5.41 5.40
C TRP A 110 -4.25 -6.17 6.42
N LEU A 111 -3.75 -5.51 7.47
CA LEU A 111 -3.14 -6.16 8.64
C LEU A 111 -4.12 -7.17 9.26
N GLY A 112 -5.38 -6.77 9.47
CA GLY A 112 -6.40 -7.65 10.02
C GLY A 112 -6.71 -8.83 9.08
N VAL A 113 -6.81 -8.57 7.78
CA VAL A 113 -7.00 -9.63 6.77
C VAL A 113 -5.83 -10.59 6.76
N SER A 114 -4.60 -10.09 6.84
CA SER A 114 -3.36 -10.89 6.87
C SER A 114 -3.32 -11.78 8.11
N GLU A 115 -3.67 -11.25 9.29
CA GLU A 115 -3.75 -12.04 10.53
C GLU A 115 -4.81 -13.16 10.42
N TYR A 116 -5.98 -12.87 9.86
CA TYR A 116 -6.98 -13.91 9.60
C TYR A 116 -6.44 -14.97 8.64
N LYS A 117 -5.89 -14.57 7.50
CA LYS A 117 -5.38 -15.49 6.48
C LYS A 117 -4.27 -16.40 7.00
N ARG A 118 -3.41 -15.88 7.87
CA ARG A 118 -2.31 -16.64 8.48
C ARG A 118 -2.75 -17.59 9.58
N THR A 119 -3.74 -17.20 10.39
CA THR A 119 -4.12 -17.94 11.62
C THR A 119 -5.42 -18.72 11.50
N GLY A 120 -6.25 -18.41 10.50
CA GLY A 120 -7.66 -18.84 10.43
C GLY A 120 -8.55 -18.21 11.51
N SER A 121 -8.03 -17.32 12.36
CA SER A 121 -8.74 -16.80 13.53
C SER A 121 -9.44 -15.49 13.21
N ALA A 122 -10.78 -15.53 13.21
CA ALA A 122 -11.59 -14.32 13.11
C ALA A 122 -11.35 -13.38 14.31
N ASP A 123 -10.99 -13.91 15.47
CA ASP A 123 -10.73 -13.10 16.66
C ASP A 123 -9.46 -12.26 16.54
N ALA A 124 -8.42 -12.80 15.90
CA ALA A 124 -7.18 -12.05 15.61
C ALA A 124 -7.47 -10.83 14.71
N MET A 125 -8.23 -11.04 13.63
CA MET A 125 -8.67 -9.95 12.75
C MET A 125 -9.58 -8.95 13.47
N LYS A 126 -10.57 -9.42 14.25
CA LYS A 126 -11.47 -8.55 15.02
C LYS A 126 -10.71 -7.74 16.07
N ALA A 127 -9.60 -8.22 16.62
CA ALA A 127 -8.76 -7.45 17.54
C ALA A 127 -8.10 -6.27 16.80
N VAL A 128 -7.42 -6.54 15.69
CA VAL A 128 -6.79 -5.52 14.85
C VAL A 128 -7.81 -4.48 14.38
N TRP A 129 -8.96 -4.92 13.87
CA TRP A 129 -9.97 -4.00 13.36
C TRP A 129 -10.69 -3.18 14.43
N ARG A 130 -10.74 -3.65 15.67
CA ARG A 130 -11.18 -2.82 16.81
C ARG A 130 -10.24 -1.64 17.01
N GLU A 131 -8.94 -1.85 16.87
CA GLU A 131 -7.96 -0.77 16.94
C GLU A 131 -8.07 0.18 15.74
N LEU A 132 -8.26 -0.32 14.51
CA LEU A 132 -8.56 0.50 13.33
C LEU A 132 -9.75 1.44 13.58
N MET A 133 -10.88 0.89 14.03
CA MET A 133 -12.07 1.69 14.32
C MET A 133 -11.87 2.71 15.45
N GLY A 134 -10.96 2.44 16.40
CA GLY A 134 -10.62 3.38 17.46
C GLY A 134 -9.68 4.49 16.99
N LYS A 135 -8.66 4.16 16.18
CA LYS A 135 -7.64 5.11 15.72
C LYS A 135 -8.09 5.95 14.53
N TYR A 136 -8.88 5.38 13.63
CA TYR A 136 -9.33 6.04 12.38
C TYR A 136 -10.85 5.93 12.19
N PRO A 137 -11.67 6.39 13.15
CA PRO A 137 -13.11 6.16 13.18
C PRO A 137 -13.85 6.65 11.92
N ASP A 138 -13.38 7.75 11.32
CA ASP A 138 -14.02 8.37 10.15
C ASP A 138 -13.55 7.79 8.81
N SER A 139 -12.53 6.93 8.82
CA SER A 139 -11.97 6.36 7.59
C SER A 139 -12.95 5.40 6.91
N PRO A 140 -12.94 5.31 5.57
CA PRO A 140 -13.75 4.32 4.84
C PRO A 140 -13.40 2.88 5.26
N TRP A 141 -12.15 2.64 5.67
CA TRP A 141 -11.66 1.33 6.10
C TRP A 141 -12.19 0.92 7.47
N ALA A 142 -12.33 1.85 8.41
CA ALA A 142 -13.01 1.60 9.68
C ALA A 142 -14.49 1.24 9.47
N LYS A 143 -15.18 1.92 8.54
CA LYS A 143 -16.57 1.60 8.18
C LYS A 143 -16.69 0.18 7.61
N LYS A 144 -15.80 -0.20 6.68
CA LYS A 144 -15.74 -1.58 6.15
C LYS A 144 -15.50 -2.62 7.25
N ALA A 145 -14.56 -2.36 8.15
CA ALA A 145 -14.24 -3.24 9.27
C ALA A 145 -15.40 -3.40 10.26
N GLY A 146 -16.19 -2.34 10.47
CA GLY A 146 -17.35 -2.33 11.38
C GLY A 146 -18.48 -3.28 10.98
N ILE A 147 -18.69 -3.51 9.68
CA ILE A 147 -19.76 -4.39 9.16
C ILE A 147 -19.65 -5.83 9.69
N ILE A 148 -18.44 -6.29 10.04
CA ILE A 148 -18.21 -7.67 10.51
C ILE A 148 -18.68 -7.90 11.96
N LYS A 149 -19.02 -6.85 12.72
CA LYS A 149 -19.61 -6.99 14.06
C LYS A 149 -21.05 -7.54 14.06
N GLU A 150 -21.75 -7.51 12.93
CA GLU A 150 -23.19 -7.76 12.85
C GLU A 150 -23.58 -9.17 12.35
N LYS A 151 -22.63 -10.10 12.29
CA LYS A 151 -22.87 -11.52 11.98
C LYS A 151 -22.30 -12.43 13.07
#